data_AF-A0A1Q5P8A7-F1
#
_entry.id   AF-A0A1Q5P8A7-F1
#
_cell.length_a   1.000
_cell.length_b   1.000
_cell.length_c   1.000
_cell.angle_alpha   90.00
_cell.angle_beta   90.00
_cell.angle_gamma   90.00
#
_symmetry.space_group_name_H-M   'P 1'
#
loop_
_entity.id
_entity.type
_entity.pdbx_description
1 polymer ?
#
loop_
_entity_poly.entity_id
_entity_poly.type
_entity_poly.pdbx_seq_one_letter_code
_entity_poly.pdbx_strand_id
1 'polypeptide(L)'
;METREKEKVTLVKENSDYTIKVYLSLSLLTLHCKRHMGSEEVRQTCMALLEIVDAYKVKYLMSNARALHYLSMEDANWVWNHTLTALRASTILKWARVEGPASMVELNSLQVRRRLEAEGVKASELQFESFVEEESALHWLLDNDA
;
A
#
# COMPACT_ATOMS: atom_id res chain seq x y z
N MET A 1 -3.79 -14.36 -31.13
CA MET A 1 -2.80 -15.03 -30.26
C MET A 1 -1.93 -13.93 -29.70
N GLU A 2 -2.37 -13.34 -28.59
CA GLU A 2 -1.72 -12.16 -28.02
C GLU A 2 -0.43 -12.57 -27.32
N THR A 3 0.66 -11.95 -27.75
CA THR A 3 1.97 -12.05 -27.13
C THR A 3 1.85 -11.45 -25.73
N ARG A 4 1.73 -12.29 -24.70
CA ARG A 4 1.96 -11.88 -23.31
C ARG A 4 3.42 -11.43 -23.23
N GLU A 5 3.66 -10.13 -23.38
CA GLU A 5 4.93 -9.53 -22.97
C GLU A 5 5.18 -9.99 -21.53
N LYS A 6 6.33 -10.63 -21.29
CA LYS A 6 6.71 -11.06 -19.95
C LYS A 6 6.79 -9.82 -19.08
N GLU A 7 5.83 -9.70 -18.17
CA GLU A 7 5.74 -8.62 -17.21
C GLU A 7 7.09 -8.44 -16.50
N LYS A 8 7.69 -7.25 -16.60
CA LYS A 8 9.01 -6.99 -16.00
C LYS A 8 8.85 -6.73 -14.51
N VAL A 9 8.87 -7.81 -13.74
CA VAL A 9 8.80 -7.79 -12.28
C VAL A 9 10.21 -7.67 -11.70
N THR A 10 10.41 -6.68 -10.84
CA THR A 10 11.64 -6.51 -10.06
C THR A 10 11.35 -6.86 -8.60
N LEU A 11 11.99 -7.91 -8.08
CA LEU A 11 12.01 -8.17 -6.65
C LEU A 11 12.97 -7.17 -6.00
N VAL A 12 12.44 -6.24 -5.21
CA VAL A 12 13.25 -5.17 -4.60
C VAL A 12 13.74 -5.58 -3.22
N LYS A 13 12.88 -6.22 -2.42
CA LYS A 13 13.23 -6.68 -1.07
C LYS A 13 12.43 -7.91 -0.68
N GLU A 14 13.08 -8.85 -0.03
CA GLU A 14 12.44 -10.04 0.54
C GLU A 14 13.16 -10.46 1.81
N ASN A 15 12.40 -10.74 2.85
CA ASN A 15 12.86 -11.38 4.07
C ASN A 15 11.77 -12.29 4.64
N SER A 16 11.93 -12.73 5.90
CA SER A 16 10.95 -13.53 6.64
C SER A 16 9.64 -12.77 6.93
N ASP A 17 9.65 -11.45 6.84
CA ASP A 17 8.63 -10.58 7.41
C ASP A 17 7.72 -10.02 6.32
N TYR A 18 8.31 -9.69 5.17
CA TYR A 18 7.60 -9.16 4.02
C TYR A 18 8.33 -9.40 2.70
N THR A 19 7.60 -9.16 1.60
CA THR A 19 8.14 -9.05 0.26
C THR A 19 7.68 -7.74 -0.38
N ILE A 20 8.59 -7.05 -1.07
CA ILE A 20 8.31 -5.89 -1.92
C ILE A 20 8.69 -6.18 -3.37
N LYS A 21 7.74 -6.03 -4.28
CA LYS A 21 7.96 -6.17 -5.73
C LYS A 21 7.47 -4.94 -6.48
N VAL A 22 8.19 -4.57 -7.54
CA VAL A 22 7.80 -3.52 -8.49
C VAL A 22 7.49 -4.14 -9.83
N TYR A 23 6.31 -3.82 -10.37
CA TYR A 23 5.83 -4.19 -11.69
C TYR A 23 5.89 -2.95 -12.58
N LEU A 24 6.99 -2.79 -13.32
CA LEU A 24 7.29 -1.54 -14.03
C LEU A 24 6.28 -1.23 -15.15
N SER A 25 5.84 -2.25 -15.88
CA SER A 25 4.83 -2.12 -16.94
C SER A 25 3.48 -1.62 -16.42
N LEU A 26 3.17 -1.94 -15.16
CA LEU A 26 1.94 -1.54 -14.50
C LEU A 26 2.10 -0.28 -13.65
N SER A 27 3.31 0.24 -13.49
CA SER A 27 3.61 1.29 -12.49
C SER A 27 3.11 0.93 -11.08
N LEU A 28 3.22 -0.36 -10.72
CA LEU A 28 2.66 -0.91 -9.49
C LEU A 28 3.77 -1.37 -8.53
N LEU A 29 3.67 -0.94 -7.28
CA LEU A 29 4.44 -1.45 -6.16
C LEU A 29 3.54 -2.34 -5.28
N THR A 30 4.05 -3.50 -4.90
CA THR A 30 3.35 -4.42 -4.00
C THR A 30 4.16 -4.62 -2.74
N LEU A 31 3.51 -4.59 -1.58
CA LEU A 31 4.03 -4.98 -0.28
C LEU A 31 3.18 -6.12 0.25
N HIS A 32 3.78 -7.24 0.63
CA HIS A 32 3.08 -8.37 1.23
C HIS A 32 3.72 -8.71 2.57
N CYS A 33 3.01 -8.49 3.67
CA CYS A 33 3.41 -8.91 5.01
C CYS A 33 3.20 -10.42 5.18
N LYS A 34 4.25 -11.16 5.53
CA LYS A 34 4.24 -12.62 5.72
C LYS A 34 3.90 -13.05 7.15
N ARG A 35 4.11 -12.16 8.12
CA ARG A 35 3.78 -12.37 9.53
C ARG A 35 3.36 -11.06 10.20
N HIS A 36 2.90 -11.16 11.44
CA HIS A 36 2.74 -9.99 12.29
C HIS A 36 4.11 -9.38 12.59
N MET A 37 4.19 -8.06 12.43
CA MET A 37 5.39 -7.26 12.66
C MET A 37 5.18 -6.37 13.88
N GLY A 38 6.21 -6.22 14.70
CA GLY A 38 6.22 -5.27 15.80
C GLY A 38 6.31 -3.82 15.31
N SER A 39 6.10 -2.86 16.22
CA SER A 39 6.10 -1.42 15.93
C SER A 39 7.30 -0.94 15.11
N GLU A 40 8.52 -1.26 15.55
CA GLU A 40 9.74 -0.84 14.87
C GLU A 40 9.87 -1.46 13.47
N GLU A 41 9.52 -2.74 13.33
CA GLU A 41 9.54 -3.45 12.06
C GLU A 41 8.54 -2.83 11.06
N VAL A 42 7.35 -2.44 11.53
CA VAL A 42 6.36 -1.72 10.71
C VAL A 42 6.91 -0.38 10.25
N ARG A 43 7.48 0.42 11.16
CA ARG A 43 8.03 1.75 10.83
C ARG A 43 9.15 1.65 9.80
N GLN A 44 10.09 0.73 10.00
CA GLN A 44 11.18 0.48 9.06
C GLN A 44 10.68 -0.02 7.70
N THR A 45 9.65 -0.87 7.69
CA THR A 45 9.03 -1.36 6.45
C THR A 45 8.35 -0.22 5.69
N CYS A 46 7.64 0.66 6.38
CA CYS A 46 7.04 1.85 5.78
C CYS A 46 8.09 2.81 5.21
N MET A 47 9.20 3.05 5.92
CA MET A 47 10.29 3.89 5.41
C MET A 47 10.92 3.29 4.14
N ALA A 48 11.21 1.98 4.15
CA ALA A 48 11.74 1.29 2.97
C ALA A 48 10.75 1.34 1.79
N LEU A 49 9.44 1.24 2.05
CA LEU A 49 8.41 1.39 1.04
C LEU A 49 8.48 2.78 0.38
N LEU A 50 8.59 3.85 1.17
CA LEU A 50 8.66 5.22 0.67
C LEU A 50 9.91 5.47 -0.19
N GLU A 51 11.07 4.95 0.22
CA GLU A 51 12.30 5.03 -0.58
C GLU A 51 12.12 4.36 -1.95
N ILE A 52 11.41 3.25 -2.00
CA ILE A 52 11.13 2.52 -3.25
C ILE A 52 10.12 3.29 -4.11
N VAL A 53 9.08 3.87 -3.50
CA VAL A 53 8.14 4.75 -4.21
C VAL A 53 8.90 5.92 -4.86
N ASP A 54 9.82 6.55 -4.13
CA ASP A 54 10.60 7.67 -4.65
C ASP A 54 11.57 7.23 -5.77
N ALA A 55 12.24 6.09 -5.62
CA ALA A 55 13.20 5.59 -6.59
C ALA A 55 12.55 5.16 -7.92
N TYR A 56 11.40 4.49 -7.86
CA TYR A 56 10.73 3.93 -9.04
C TYR A 56 9.61 4.81 -9.59
N LYS A 57 9.20 5.85 -8.86
CA LYS A 57 8.12 6.78 -9.25
C LYS A 57 6.85 6.05 -9.70
N VAL A 58 6.50 4.98 -8.98
CA VAL A 58 5.29 4.18 -9.23
C VAL A 58 4.02 4.99 -8.97
N LYS A 59 2.92 4.65 -9.65
CA LYS A 59 1.62 5.30 -9.50
C LYS A 59 0.66 4.54 -8.61
N TYR A 60 0.84 3.23 -8.47
CA TYR A 60 -0.08 2.37 -7.75
C TYR A 60 0.64 1.63 -6.64
N LEU A 61 -0.01 1.53 -5.48
CA LEU A 61 0.47 0.78 -4.33
C LEU A 61 -0.58 -0.26 -3.92
N MET A 62 -0.17 -1.51 -3.85
CA MET A 62 -0.94 -2.57 -3.20
C MET A 62 -0.21 -3.02 -1.94
N SER A 63 -0.88 -2.98 -0.78
CA SER A 63 -0.34 -3.52 0.46
C SER A 63 -1.21 -4.65 1.00
N ASN A 64 -0.70 -5.87 1.04
CA ASN A 64 -1.34 -7.01 1.67
C ASN A 64 -0.90 -7.10 3.13
N ALA A 65 -1.82 -6.73 4.02
CA ALA A 65 -1.63 -6.66 5.46
C ALA A 65 -2.36 -7.79 6.20
N ARG A 66 -2.82 -8.85 5.52
CA ARG A 66 -3.56 -9.96 6.16
C ARG A 66 -2.82 -10.61 7.33
N ALA A 67 -1.49 -10.75 7.21
CA ALA A 67 -0.67 -11.31 8.29
C ALA A 67 -0.41 -10.31 9.44
N LEU A 68 -0.74 -9.04 9.28
CA LEU A 68 -0.64 -8.03 10.33
C LEU A 68 -1.92 -8.10 11.18
N HIS A 69 -1.85 -8.78 12.32
CA HIS A 69 -3.05 -9.01 13.16
C HIS A 69 -3.64 -7.73 13.76
N TYR A 70 -2.77 -6.81 14.18
CA TYR A 70 -3.15 -5.51 14.73
C TYR A 70 -2.04 -4.48 14.50
N LEU A 71 -2.39 -3.21 14.68
CA LEU A 71 -1.46 -2.10 14.76
C LEU A 71 -1.80 -1.31 16.02
N SER A 72 -0.81 -0.96 16.84
CA SER A 72 -1.07 -0.12 18.02
C SER A 72 -1.60 1.26 17.58
N MET A 73 -2.33 1.95 18.45
CA MET A 73 -2.79 3.32 18.14
C MET A 73 -1.62 4.29 17.89
N GLU A 74 -0.50 4.09 18.60
CA GLU A 74 0.70 4.89 18.39
C GLU A 74 1.27 4.66 16.99
N ASP A 75 1.42 3.40 16.58
CA ASP A 75 1.96 3.08 15.27
C ASP A 75 1.00 3.46 14.14
N ALA A 76 -0.31 3.32 14.35
CA ALA A 76 -1.33 3.81 13.44
C ALA A 76 -1.18 5.33 13.20
N ASN A 77 -0.99 6.10 14.27
CA ASN A 77 -0.76 7.54 14.16
C ASN A 77 0.60 7.86 13.53
N TRP A 78 1.64 7.08 13.83
CA TRP A 78 2.95 7.27 13.21
C TRP A 78 2.89 7.02 11.70
N VAL A 79 2.32 5.89 11.28
CA VAL A 79 2.14 5.52 9.86
C VAL A 79 1.34 6.60 9.16
N TRP A 80 0.28 7.11 9.79
CA TRP A 80 -0.47 8.24 9.25
C TRP A 80 0.41 9.48 9.04
N ASN A 81 1.04 9.99 10.10
CA ASN A 81 1.77 11.26 10.06
C ASN A 81 2.97 11.24 9.12
N HIS A 82 3.60 10.09 8.93
CA HIS A 82 4.82 9.96 8.14
C HIS A 82 4.55 9.33 6.77
N THR A 83 3.91 8.16 6.76
CA THR A 83 3.73 7.39 5.52
C THR A 83 2.68 8.02 4.64
N LEU A 84 1.51 8.35 5.16
CA LEU A 84 0.48 8.92 4.29
C LEU A 84 0.88 10.32 3.80
N THR A 85 1.41 11.17 4.67
CA THR A 85 1.91 12.50 4.25
C THR A 85 2.92 12.38 3.11
N ALA A 86 3.86 11.42 3.20
CA ALA A 86 4.83 11.18 2.14
C ALA A 86 4.18 10.62 0.87
N LEU A 87 3.24 9.67 0.99
CA LEU A 87 2.52 9.13 -0.16
C LEU A 87 1.72 10.21 -0.90
N ARG A 88 1.10 11.15 -0.18
CA ARG A 88 0.37 12.29 -0.78
C ARG A 88 1.27 13.24 -1.56
N ALA A 89 2.51 13.40 -1.13
CA ALA A 89 3.52 14.20 -1.82
C ALA A 89 4.28 13.41 -2.90
N SER A 90 3.95 12.14 -3.09
CA SER A 90 4.61 11.24 -4.04
C SER A 90 3.87 11.15 -5.37
N THR A 91 4.29 10.22 -6.23
CA THR A 91 3.63 9.89 -7.51
C THR A 91 2.44 8.93 -7.35
N ILE A 92 2.16 8.45 -6.15
CA ILE A 92 1.08 7.48 -5.92
C ILE A 92 -0.29 8.15 -6.07
N LEU A 93 -1.11 7.55 -6.93
CA LEU A 93 -2.48 7.98 -7.23
C LEU A 93 -3.52 7.08 -6.58
N LYS A 94 -3.27 5.77 -6.52
CA LYS A 94 -4.18 4.81 -5.87
C LYS A 94 -3.40 3.91 -4.92
N TRP A 95 -3.93 3.75 -3.71
CA TRP A 95 -3.42 2.83 -2.69
C TRP A 95 -4.51 1.85 -2.30
N ALA A 96 -4.35 0.58 -2.67
CA ALA A 96 -5.21 -0.50 -2.23
C ALA A 96 -4.58 -1.26 -1.07
N ARG A 97 -5.39 -1.56 -0.06
CA ARG A 97 -4.96 -2.38 1.08
C ARG A 97 -5.79 -3.64 1.18
N VAL A 98 -5.12 -4.80 1.15
CA VAL A 98 -5.76 -6.10 1.31
C VAL A 98 -5.66 -6.54 2.77
N GLU A 99 -6.80 -6.84 3.39
CA GLU A 99 -6.91 -7.13 4.82
C GLU A 99 -7.63 -8.45 5.07
N GLY A 100 -7.42 -9.00 6.26
CA GLY A 100 -8.11 -10.22 6.68
C GLY A 100 -9.51 -9.88 7.21
N PRO A 101 -10.53 -10.72 6.94
CA PRO A 101 -11.82 -10.56 7.58
C PRO A 101 -11.64 -10.62 9.11
N ALA A 102 -12.21 -9.65 9.82
CA ALA A 102 -12.08 -9.48 11.28
C ALA A 102 -10.67 -9.11 11.81
N SER A 103 -9.77 -8.61 10.96
CA SER A 103 -8.52 -8.01 11.46
C SER A 103 -8.81 -6.68 12.18
N MET A 104 -8.15 -6.40 13.30
CA MET A 104 -8.26 -5.08 13.96
C MET A 104 -7.67 -3.94 13.11
N VAL A 105 -7.04 -4.28 11.98
CA VAL A 105 -6.51 -3.34 11.00
C VAL A 105 -7.63 -2.64 10.22
N GLU A 106 -8.82 -3.23 10.12
CA GLU A 106 -9.97 -2.60 9.47
C GLU A 106 -10.31 -1.24 10.11
N LEU A 107 -10.21 -1.14 11.44
CA LEU A 107 -10.39 0.13 12.16
C LEU A 107 -9.35 1.17 11.75
N ASN A 108 -8.11 0.76 11.48
CA ASN A 108 -7.07 1.65 10.98
C ASN A 108 -7.39 2.12 9.56
N SER A 109 -7.86 1.25 8.68
CA SER A 109 -8.23 1.60 7.31
C SER A 109 -9.47 2.52 7.24
N LEU A 110 -10.46 2.30 8.10
CA LEU A 110 -11.58 3.23 8.27
C LEU A 110 -11.11 4.61 8.74
N GLN A 111 -10.12 4.68 9.64
CA GLN A 111 -9.53 5.95 10.07
C GLN A 111 -8.76 6.63 8.94
N VAL A 112 -8.01 5.88 8.13
CA VAL A 112 -7.31 6.40 6.95
C VAL A 112 -8.32 7.04 5.99
N ARG A 113 -9.38 6.30 5.63
CA ARG A 113 -10.42 6.80 4.73
C ARG A 113 -11.09 8.06 5.26
N ARG A 114 -11.56 8.04 6.52
CA ARG A 114 -12.22 9.20 7.14
C ARG A 114 -11.36 10.44 7.18
N ARG A 115 -10.05 10.31 7.43
CA ARG A 115 -9.14 11.46 7.47
C ARG A 115 -8.84 11.99 6.07
N LEU A 116 -8.68 11.12 5.07
CA LEU A 116 -8.57 11.52 3.66
C LEU A 116 -9.82 12.30 3.20
N GLU A 117 -11.01 11.84 3.62
CA GLU A 117 -12.28 12.53 3.35
C GLU A 117 -12.39 13.88 4.10
N ALA A 118 -12.04 13.91 5.39
CA ALA A 118 -12.20 15.08 6.26
C ALA A 118 -11.26 16.25 5.92
N GLU A 119 -10.08 15.97 5.38
CA GLU A 119 -9.10 17.01 5.01
C GLU A 119 -9.44 17.71 3.67
N GLY A 120 -10.43 17.21 2.93
CA GLY A 120 -10.91 17.83 1.70
C GLY A 120 -9.95 17.71 0.50
N VAL A 121 -10.55 17.75 -0.70
CA VAL A 121 -10.01 17.43 -2.04
C VAL A 121 -8.78 18.26 -2.50
N LYS A 122 -8.21 19.16 -1.70
CA LYS A 122 -7.29 20.21 -2.23
C LYS A 122 -5.78 19.94 -2.17
N ALA A 123 -5.28 18.76 -1.77
CA ALA A 123 -3.82 18.57 -1.73
C ALA A 123 -3.26 17.18 -2.13
N SER A 124 -4.07 16.18 -2.47
CA SER A 124 -3.55 14.98 -3.16
C SER A 124 -4.63 14.23 -3.91
N GLU A 125 -4.32 13.83 -5.14
CA GLU A 125 -5.13 12.90 -5.95
C GLU A 125 -5.12 11.46 -5.40
N LEU A 126 -4.39 11.21 -4.32
CA LEU A 126 -4.27 9.89 -3.70
C LEU A 126 -5.64 9.36 -3.24
N GLN A 127 -6.11 8.32 -3.92
CA GLN A 127 -7.26 7.52 -3.56
C GLN A 127 -6.83 6.34 -2.70
N PHE A 128 -7.67 5.95 -1.75
CA PHE A 128 -7.43 4.81 -0.86
C PHE A 128 -8.67 3.95 -0.77
N GLU A 129 -8.51 2.63 -0.90
CA GLU A 129 -9.58 1.67 -0.68
C GLU A 129 -9.05 0.38 -0.03
N SER A 130 -9.89 -0.25 0.79
CA SER A 130 -9.58 -1.51 1.48
C SER A 130 -10.37 -2.67 0.89
N PHE A 131 -9.72 -3.81 0.74
CA PHE A 131 -10.27 -4.99 0.09
C PHE A 131 -10.05 -6.23 0.94
N VAL A 132 -11.00 -7.17 0.86
CA VAL A 132 -10.79 -8.52 1.40
C VAL A 132 -10.05 -9.40 0.40
N GLU A 133 -10.23 -9.18 -0.90
CA GLU A 133 -9.67 -9.98 -1.99
C GLU A 133 -8.58 -9.23 -2.75
N GLU A 134 -7.46 -9.90 -3.04
CA GLU A 134 -6.31 -9.30 -3.73
C GLU A 134 -6.62 -9.02 -5.21
N GLU A 135 -7.38 -9.89 -5.86
CA GLU A 135 -7.80 -9.71 -7.26
C GLU A 135 -8.66 -8.45 -7.44
N SER A 136 -9.64 -8.25 -6.54
CA SER A 136 -10.48 -7.05 -6.52
C SER A 136 -9.66 -5.77 -6.30
N ALA A 137 -8.67 -5.81 -5.40
CA ALA A 137 -7.75 -4.70 -5.18
C ALA A 137 -6.92 -4.37 -6.43
N LEU A 138 -6.39 -5.41 -7.08
CA LEU A 138 -5.59 -5.26 -8.29
C LEU A 138 -6.43 -4.70 -9.44
N HIS A 139 -7.67 -5.18 -9.61
CA HIS A 139 -8.59 -4.64 -10.60
C HIS A 139 -8.80 -3.15 -10.35
N TRP A 140 -9.18 -2.74 -9.14
CA TRP A 140 -9.41 -1.33 -8.82
C TRP A 140 -8.18 -0.42 -9.04
N LEU A 141 -6.98 -0.91 -8.74
CA LEU A 141 -5.74 -0.17 -8.97
C LEU A 141 -5.47 0.06 -10.45
N LEU A 142 -5.70 -0.95 -11.27
CA LEU A 142 -5.34 -0.96 -12.69
C LEU A 142 -6.49 -0.56 -13.62
N ASP A 143 -7.71 -0.48 -13.10
CA ASP A 143 -8.84 0.07 -13.82
C ASP A 143 -8.59 1.56 -14.02
N ASN A 144 -8.30 1.91 -15.27
CA ASN A 144 -8.17 3.29 -15.70
C ASN A 144 -9.58 3.80 -15.92
N ASP A 145 -10.10 4.61 -14.99
CA ASP A 145 -11.14 5.56 -15.36
C ASP A 145 -10.56 6.44 -16.48
N ALA A 146 -11.16 6.31 -17.67
CA ALA A 146 -10.76 6.96 -18.90
C ALA A 146 -10.82 8.50 -18.84
#